data_AF-A0A7S4F6G2-F1
#
_entry.id   AF-A0A7S4F6G2-F1
#
_cell.length_a   1.000
_cell.length_b   1.000
_cell.length_c   1.000
_cell.angle_alpha   90.00
_cell.angle_beta   90.00
_cell.angle_gamma   90.00
#
_symmetry.space_group_name_H-M   'P 1'
#
loop_
_entity.id
_entity.type
_entity.pdbx_description
1 polymer ?
#
loop_
_entity_poly.entity_id
_entity_poly.type
_entity_poly.pdbx_seq_one_letter_code
_entity_poly.pdbx_strand_id
1 'polypeptide(L)'
;PPSSPPSPPSPSSPAPLPPPPPPVPPSSPSTACLLKTDIVLILDRTGSMAGIVQDVVAFALELINKFQLGEDFAKVGLVHFNEQAVITSYLTADLAALTQTLNNEAWASGSGSPSSGLQQGLRVITGAGSRGDAQKIMLILTDGPQAYGGDDNTAIAEAAYVKLQGPSIFAVGFGSAKAATMDAIASDPDSIFSIMSTSIGAVREHFYQVDLCMLSRLPPSPPSSPACLVKADIVLVLDRSGSVAGVEQDIAAFGLELMNKFQLGEETAKVGLVHFSDASRTLRPSGSSSSTNSSLAKERRRLDSFISTTWLVSHLGFQQMYRLSHRD
;
A
#
# COMPACT_ATOMS: atom_id res chain seq x y z
N PRO A 1 54.85 52.99 50.45
CA PRO A 1 53.49 52.92 49.86
C PRO A 1 53.53 52.23 48.47
N PRO A 2 52.97 51.02 48.32
CA PRO A 2 52.87 50.39 47.02
C PRO A 2 51.65 50.91 46.25
N SER A 3 51.86 51.18 44.97
CA SER A 3 50.91 51.66 43.97
C SER A 3 49.82 50.63 43.62
N SER A 4 48.58 51.10 43.50
CA SER A 4 47.38 50.32 43.19
C SER A 4 47.43 49.68 41.79
N PRO A 5 46.86 48.48 41.59
CA PRO A 5 46.83 47.80 40.31
C PRO A 5 45.83 48.44 39.33
N PRO A 6 46.04 48.29 38.00
CA PRO A 6 45.18 48.88 36.98
C PRO A 6 43.81 48.19 36.89
N SER A 7 42.79 48.98 36.57
CA SER A 7 41.40 48.53 36.44
C SER A 7 41.19 47.63 35.21
N PRO A 8 40.28 46.64 35.28
CA PRO A 8 39.99 45.75 34.16
C PRO A 8 39.25 46.46 33.02
N PRO A 9 39.40 45.99 31.76
CA PRO A 9 38.72 46.58 30.61
C PRO A 9 37.21 46.33 30.66
N SER A 10 36.44 47.32 30.22
CA SER A 10 34.98 47.28 30.16
C SER A 10 34.46 46.22 29.17
N PRO A 11 33.33 45.56 29.45
CA PRO A 11 32.77 44.56 28.55
C PRO A 11 32.26 45.22 27.25
N SER A 12 32.67 44.67 26.12
CA SER A 12 32.19 45.04 24.79
C SER A 12 30.70 44.66 24.62
N SER A 13 29.88 45.61 24.14
CA SER A 13 28.45 45.40 23.90
C SER A 13 28.19 44.26 22.90
N PRO A 14 27.14 43.45 23.10
CA PRO A 14 26.74 42.41 22.16
C PRO A 14 26.22 43.03 20.85
N ALA A 15 26.57 42.39 19.72
CA ALA A 15 26.12 42.80 18.40
C ALA A 15 24.58 42.70 18.26
N PRO A 16 23.94 43.57 17.45
CA PRO A 16 22.49 43.49 17.20
C PRO A 16 22.13 42.18 16.52
N LEU A 17 21.06 41.52 17.01
CA LEU A 17 20.50 40.33 16.38
C LEU A 17 20.00 40.64 14.96
N PRO A 18 20.14 39.70 14.01
CA PRO A 18 19.56 39.86 12.68
C PRO A 18 18.02 39.96 12.76
N PRO A 19 17.38 40.70 11.84
CA PRO A 19 15.93 40.82 11.82
C PRO A 19 15.29 39.45 11.59
N PRO A 20 14.10 39.21 12.19
CA PRO A 20 13.38 37.96 11.98
C PRO A 20 13.04 37.78 10.49
N PRO A 21 13.02 36.52 10.00
CA PRO A 21 12.60 36.24 8.64
C PRO A 21 11.17 36.76 8.40
N PRO A 22 10.85 37.20 7.17
CA PRO A 22 9.52 37.68 6.85
C PRO A 22 8.47 36.60 7.16
N PRO A 23 7.26 36.99 7.62
CA PRO A 23 6.19 36.04 7.86
C PRO A 23 5.87 35.30 6.57
N VAL A 24 5.82 33.97 6.66
CA VAL A 24 5.39 33.09 5.56
C VAL A 24 3.98 33.55 5.14
N PRO A 25 3.72 33.77 3.84
CA PRO A 25 2.39 34.15 3.38
C PRO A 25 1.35 33.12 3.83
N PRO A 26 0.13 33.53 4.20
CA PRO A 26 -0.92 32.60 4.58
C PRO A 26 -1.19 31.65 3.43
N SER A 27 -0.97 30.36 3.67
CA SER A 27 -1.38 29.28 2.78
C SER A 27 -2.86 29.46 2.48
N SER A 28 -3.19 29.71 1.21
CA SER A 28 -4.57 29.73 0.71
C SER A 28 -5.34 28.53 1.28
N PRO A 29 -6.61 28.70 1.70
CA PRO A 29 -7.38 27.60 2.26
C PRO A 29 -7.44 26.48 1.24
N SER A 30 -6.69 25.41 1.50
CA SER A 30 -6.77 24.14 0.79
C SER A 30 -8.24 23.73 0.83
N THR A 31 -8.96 23.93 -0.27
CA THR A 31 -10.35 23.48 -0.36
C THR A 31 -10.32 21.96 -0.28
N ALA A 32 -10.93 21.41 0.77
CA ALA A 32 -10.93 19.96 1.00
C ALA A 32 -11.43 19.22 -0.24
N CYS A 33 -10.81 18.08 -0.54
CA CYS A 33 -11.17 17.32 -1.73
C CYS A 33 -12.59 16.77 -1.65
N LEU A 34 -13.42 17.11 -2.64
CA LEU A 34 -14.82 16.70 -2.74
C LEU A 34 -15.02 15.41 -3.57
N LEU A 35 -13.94 14.72 -3.93
CA LEU A 35 -14.03 13.52 -4.76
C LEU A 35 -14.42 12.31 -3.90
N LYS A 36 -15.38 11.52 -4.39
CA LYS A 36 -15.75 10.24 -3.79
C LYS A 36 -14.58 9.26 -3.91
N THR A 37 -13.89 9.03 -2.80
CA THR A 37 -12.61 8.30 -2.76
C THR A 37 -12.58 7.35 -1.57
N ASP A 38 -12.24 6.09 -1.79
CA ASP A 38 -11.82 5.18 -0.73
C ASP A 38 -10.30 5.24 -0.62
N ILE A 39 -9.79 5.48 0.59
CA ILE A 39 -8.36 5.61 0.88
C ILE A 39 -7.99 4.59 1.95
N VAL A 40 -6.89 3.87 1.76
CA VAL A 40 -6.31 3.04 2.82
C VAL A 40 -4.88 3.48 3.09
N LEU A 41 -4.60 3.84 4.34
CA LEU A 41 -3.26 4.14 4.80
C LEU A 41 -2.65 2.87 5.40
N ILE A 42 -1.51 2.45 4.86
CA ILE A 42 -0.72 1.30 5.28
C ILE A 42 0.54 1.84 5.93
N LEU A 43 0.59 1.80 7.26
CA LEU A 43 1.62 2.45 8.05
C LEU A 43 2.60 1.42 8.61
N ASP A 44 3.88 1.60 8.33
CA ASP A 44 4.96 0.84 8.94
C ASP A 44 5.09 1.21 10.42
N ARG A 45 5.13 0.18 11.28
CA ARG A 45 5.23 0.28 12.74
C ARG A 45 6.29 -0.67 13.28
N THR A 46 7.35 -0.87 12.50
CA THR A 46 8.56 -1.57 12.91
C THR A 46 9.31 -0.83 14.02
N GLY A 47 10.26 -1.52 14.65
CA GLY A 47 11.04 -0.96 15.75
C GLY A 47 11.86 0.29 15.36
N SER A 48 12.26 0.42 14.10
CA SER A 48 13.00 1.59 13.59
C SER A 48 12.14 2.86 13.56
N MET A 49 10.81 2.72 13.47
CA MET A 49 9.84 3.82 13.47
C MET A 49 9.56 4.39 14.87
N ALA A 50 10.00 3.73 15.94
CA ALA A 50 9.65 4.09 17.32
C ALA A 50 10.00 5.54 17.72
N GLY A 51 11.04 6.12 17.12
CA GLY A 51 11.45 7.51 17.40
C GLY A 51 10.60 8.59 16.71
N ILE A 52 9.76 8.22 15.73
CA ILE A 52 9.04 9.15 14.85
C ILE A 52 7.53 8.88 14.79
N VAL A 53 7.03 8.09 15.73
CA VAL A 53 5.61 7.73 15.89
C VAL A 53 4.68 8.91 15.72
N GLN A 54 4.93 9.99 16.47
CA GLN A 54 4.05 11.16 16.49
C GLN A 54 4.08 11.92 15.16
N ASP A 55 5.21 11.90 14.46
CA ASP A 55 5.32 12.49 13.12
C ASP A 55 4.57 11.68 12.07
N VAL A 56 4.56 10.35 12.17
CA VAL A 56 3.78 9.47 11.30
C VAL A 56 2.27 9.66 11.55
N VAL A 57 1.85 9.74 12.82
CA VAL A 57 0.46 10.05 13.19
C VAL A 57 0.05 11.43 12.66
N ALA A 58 0.90 12.44 12.84
CA ALA A 58 0.66 13.79 12.32
C ALA A 58 0.53 13.78 10.80
N PHE A 59 1.44 13.10 10.09
CA PHE A 59 1.36 12.93 8.64
C PHE A 59 0.03 12.29 8.21
N ALA A 60 -0.36 11.18 8.84
CA ALA A 60 -1.61 10.49 8.50
C ALA A 60 -2.83 11.41 8.70
N LEU A 61 -2.88 12.16 9.80
CA LEU A 61 -3.97 13.10 10.07
C LEU A 61 -3.97 14.31 9.12
N GLU A 62 -2.80 14.88 8.81
CA GLU A 62 -2.66 15.96 7.83
C GLU A 62 -3.15 15.52 6.44
N LEU A 63 -2.81 14.29 6.06
CA LEU A 63 -3.25 13.67 4.82
C LEU A 63 -4.77 13.47 4.79
N ILE A 64 -5.35 12.89 5.85
CA ILE A 64 -6.80 12.67 5.97
C ILE A 64 -7.55 14.01 5.88
N ASN A 65 -7.05 15.05 6.55
CA ASN A 65 -7.67 16.38 6.56
C ASN A 65 -7.62 17.11 5.21
N LYS A 66 -6.87 16.63 4.22
CA LYS A 66 -6.95 17.14 2.83
C LYS A 66 -8.24 16.72 2.13
N PHE A 67 -8.97 15.75 2.68
CA PHE A 67 -10.22 15.24 2.10
C PHE A 67 -11.42 15.62 2.95
N GLN A 68 -12.54 15.93 2.29
CA GLN A 68 -13.81 15.94 2.99
C GLN A 68 -14.21 14.49 3.26
N LEU A 69 -14.46 14.11 4.51
CA LEU A 69 -14.96 12.78 4.84
C LEU A 69 -16.49 12.74 4.73
N GLY A 70 -17.03 11.65 4.21
CA GLY A 70 -18.47 11.43 4.12
C GLY A 70 -18.88 10.28 3.19
N GLU A 71 -20.16 9.93 3.23
CA GLU A 71 -20.72 8.84 2.41
C GLU A 71 -20.59 9.09 0.90
N ASP A 72 -20.64 10.35 0.48
CA ASP A 72 -20.45 10.79 -0.91
C ASP A 72 -19.06 11.38 -1.18
N PHE A 73 -18.18 11.42 -0.17
CA PHE A 73 -16.84 11.99 -0.25
C PHE A 73 -15.79 10.93 0.10
N ALA A 74 -14.74 11.28 0.85
CA ALA A 74 -13.72 10.33 1.23
C ALA A 74 -14.14 9.41 2.39
N LYS A 75 -13.71 8.16 2.31
CA LYS A 75 -13.68 7.21 3.44
C LYS A 75 -12.26 6.70 3.59
N VAL A 76 -11.81 6.52 4.83
CA VAL A 76 -10.44 6.13 5.14
C VAL A 76 -10.44 4.84 5.96
N GLY A 77 -9.56 3.91 5.57
CA GLY A 77 -9.21 2.73 6.33
C GLY A 77 -7.75 2.81 6.79
N LEU A 78 -7.44 2.11 7.88
CA LEU A 78 -6.12 2.10 8.48
C LEU A 78 -5.65 0.66 8.62
N VAL A 79 -4.43 0.43 8.13
CA VAL A 79 -3.67 -0.80 8.28
C VAL A 79 -2.32 -0.41 8.82
N HIS A 80 -1.81 -1.20 9.75
CA HIS A 80 -0.41 -1.12 10.11
C HIS A 80 0.30 -2.44 9.90
N PHE A 81 1.62 -2.39 9.73
CA PHE A 81 2.43 -3.58 9.64
C PHE A 81 3.76 -3.47 10.39
N ASN A 82 4.22 -4.62 10.87
CA ASN A 82 5.61 -4.92 11.21
C ASN A 82 5.91 -6.28 10.55
N GLU A 83 6.24 -7.33 11.30
CA GLU A 83 6.36 -8.70 10.79
C GLU A 83 5.01 -9.26 10.33
N GLN A 84 3.91 -8.68 10.84
CA GLN A 84 2.55 -8.97 10.43
C GLN A 84 1.79 -7.67 10.17
N ALA A 85 0.69 -7.76 9.42
CA ALA A 85 -0.19 -6.62 9.18
C ALA A 85 -1.54 -6.80 9.87
N VAL A 86 -2.07 -5.72 10.42
CA VAL A 86 -3.33 -5.68 11.16
C VAL A 86 -4.19 -4.53 10.63
N ILE A 87 -5.47 -4.82 10.38
CA ILE A 87 -6.47 -3.81 10.04
C ILE A 87 -6.97 -3.20 11.34
N THR A 88 -6.74 -1.90 11.54
CA THR A 88 -7.18 -1.19 12.75
C THR A 88 -8.40 -0.32 12.52
N SER A 89 -8.68 0.02 11.25
CA SER A 89 -9.94 0.62 10.84
C SER A 89 -10.33 0.15 9.45
N TYR A 90 -11.55 -0.36 9.30
CA TYR A 90 -12.15 -0.44 7.95
C TYR A 90 -12.54 0.96 7.46
N LEU A 91 -13.00 1.07 6.21
CA LEU A 91 -13.38 2.33 5.59
C LEU A 91 -14.47 3.05 6.39
N THR A 92 -14.14 4.23 6.92
CA THR A 92 -15.05 5.08 7.68
C THR A 92 -14.88 6.55 7.31
N ALA A 93 -15.93 7.34 7.53
CA ALA A 93 -15.92 8.79 7.42
C ALA A 93 -15.77 9.49 8.79
N ASP A 94 -15.65 8.71 9.88
CA ASP A 94 -15.54 9.23 11.23
C ASP A 94 -14.09 9.64 11.55
N LEU A 95 -13.81 10.95 11.42
CA LEU A 95 -12.51 11.53 11.73
C LEU A 95 -12.11 11.34 13.20
N ALA A 96 -13.07 11.36 14.13
CA ALA A 96 -12.78 11.19 15.55
C ALA A 96 -12.34 9.74 15.83
N ALA A 97 -13.02 8.76 15.24
CA ALA A 97 -12.62 7.36 15.33
C ALA A 97 -11.24 7.12 14.72
N LEU A 98 -10.96 7.65 13.52
CA LEU A 98 -9.64 7.54 12.87
C LEU A 98 -8.53 8.18 13.73
N THR A 99 -8.80 9.36 14.28
CA THR A 99 -7.87 10.07 15.17
C THR A 99 -7.61 9.29 16.45
N GLN A 100 -8.64 8.69 17.03
CA GLN A 100 -8.51 7.87 18.22
C GLN A 100 -7.68 6.61 17.93
N THR A 101 -7.93 5.93 16.81
CA THR A 101 -7.16 4.76 16.38
C THR A 101 -5.69 5.11 16.22
N LEU A 102 -5.36 6.14 15.44
CA LEU A 102 -3.96 6.54 15.20
C LEU A 102 -3.21 6.91 16.49
N ASN A 103 -3.87 7.57 17.45
CA ASN A 103 -3.24 7.99 18.70
C ASN A 103 -3.07 6.85 19.72
N ASN A 104 -3.98 5.88 19.75
CA ASN A 104 -4.02 4.84 20.79
C ASN A 104 -3.32 3.55 20.43
N GLU A 105 -2.94 3.39 19.17
CA GLU A 105 -2.26 2.18 18.74
C GLU A 105 -0.88 2.04 19.44
N ALA A 106 -0.60 0.88 20.04
CA ALA A 106 0.71 0.56 20.61
C ALA A 106 1.73 0.27 19.49
N TRP A 107 2.85 1.00 19.48
CA TRP A 107 3.88 0.89 18.42
C TRP A 107 4.79 -0.29 18.69
N ALA A 108 4.97 -1.13 17.67
CA ALA A 108 5.53 -2.46 17.82
C ALA A 108 7.04 -2.49 17.56
N SER A 109 7.66 -3.59 17.98
CA SER A 109 9.00 -3.99 17.59
C SER A 109 8.95 -4.95 16.40
N GLY A 110 10.11 -5.34 15.89
CA GLY A 110 10.23 -6.32 14.80
C GLY A 110 10.55 -5.70 13.45
N SER A 111 10.74 -6.60 12.47
CA SER A 111 11.12 -6.26 11.08
C SER A 111 9.90 -5.93 10.22
N GLY A 112 10.07 -5.30 9.05
CA GLY A 112 8.96 -4.87 8.20
C GLY A 112 8.53 -5.92 7.18
N SER A 113 7.22 -6.08 7.00
CA SER A 113 6.58 -6.84 5.92
C SER A 113 5.61 -5.97 5.10
N PRO A 114 6.12 -5.06 4.23
CA PRO A 114 5.31 -4.30 3.29
C PRO A 114 4.31 -5.15 2.49
N SER A 115 4.66 -6.39 2.09
CA SER A 115 3.73 -7.28 1.38
C SER A 115 2.49 -7.62 2.22
N SER A 116 2.67 -7.90 3.52
CA SER A 116 1.54 -8.14 4.42
C SER A 116 0.66 -6.89 4.55
N GLY A 117 1.28 -5.71 4.63
CA GLY A 117 0.58 -4.44 4.66
C GLY A 117 -0.27 -4.19 3.41
N LEU A 118 0.30 -4.41 2.22
CA LEU A 118 -0.40 -4.34 0.94
C LEU A 118 -1.57 -5.32 0.86
N GLN A 119 -1.37 -6.56 1.31
CA GLN A 119 -2.41 -7.59 1.33
C GLN A 119 -3.60 -7.18 2.21
N GLN A 120 -3.35 -6.70 3.44
CA GLN A 120 -4.43 -6.25 4.32
C GLN A 120 -5.08 -4.97 3.81
N GLY A 121 -4.30 -4.07 3.22
CA GLY A 121 -4.83 -2.87 2.61
C GLY A 121 -5.79 -3.18 1.46
N LEU A 122 -5.46 -4.19 0.64
CA LEU A 122 -6.36 -4.69 -0.41
C LEU A 122 -7.67 -5.23 0.18
N ARG A 123 -7.60 -6.00 1.27
CA ARG A 123 -8.81 -6.50 1.95
C ARG A 123 -9.72 -5.36 2.43
N VAL A 124 -9.16 -4.24 2.86
CA VAL A 124 -9.94 -3.07 3.28
C VAL A 124 -10.53 -2.34 2.07
N ILE A 125 -9.72 -2.04 1.05
CA ILE A 125 -10.14 -1.23 -0.12
C ILE A 125 -11.11 -1.96 -1.07
N THR A 126 -11.23 -3.29 -0.95
CA THR A 126 -12.23 -4.09 -1.67
C THR A 126 -13.27 -4.74 -0.75
N GLY A 127 -13.21 -4.44 0.55
CA GLY A 127 -14.00 -5.10 1.58
C GLY A 127 -15.23 -4.33 2.03
N ALA A 128 -15.58 -4.52 3.30
CA ALA A 128 -16.73 -3.86 3.92
C ALA A 128 -16.56 -2.34 3.92
N GLY A 129 -17.62 -1.64 3.52
CA GLY A 129 -17.62 -0.18 3.42
C GLY A 129 -17.03 0.37 2.12
N SER A 130 -16.44 -0.48 1.27
CA SER A 130 -15.92 -0.05 -0.02
C SER A 130 -17.03 0.23 -1.05
N ARG A 131 -16.81 1.29 -1.83
CA ARG A 131 -17.75 1.80 -2.82
C ARG A 131 -17.21 1.53 -4.21
N GLY A 132 -18.06 0.98 -5.08
CA GLY A 132 -17.69 0.60 -6.45
C GLY A 132 -17.53 1.79 -7.41
N ASP A 133 -18.17 2.92 -7.09
CA ASP A 133 -18.12 4.18 -7.83
C ASP A 133 -17.06 5.16 -7.29
N ALA A 134 -16.36 4.81 -6.21
CA ALA A 134 -15.31 5.63 -5.63
C ALA A 134 -13.95 5.34 -6.27
N GLN A 135 -13.12 6.39 -6.39
CA GLN A 135 -11.69 6.20 -6.67
C GLN A 135 -11.05 5.40 -5.53
N LYS A 136 -10.14 4.47 -5.85
CA LYS A 136 -9.47 3.62 -4.85
C LYS A 136 -8.00 3.97 -4.74
N ILE A 137 -7.56 4.35 -3.55
CA ILE A 137 -6.18 4.75 -3.29
C ILE A 137 -5.65 3.99 -2.09
N MET A 138 -4.45 3.44 -2.21
CA MET A 138 -3.67 2.87 -1.12
C MET A 138 -2.39 3.70 -1.01
N LEU A 139 -2.04 4.11 0.21
CA LEU A 139 -0.76 4.75 0.48
C LEU A 139 0.01 3.89 1.47
N ILE A 140 1.17 3.39 1.06
CA ILE A 140 2.09 2.67 1.94
C ILE A 140 3.24 3.59 2.33
N LEU A 141 3.52 3.68 3.63
CA LEU A 141 4.62 4.45 4.19
C LEU A 141 5.56 3.50 4.94
N THR A 142 6.85 3.48 4.59
CA THR A 142 7.86 2.61 5.22
C THR A 142 9.25 3.27 5.29
N ASP A 143 10.05 2.90 6.29
CA ASP A 143 11.45 3.31 6.43
C ASP A 143 12.45 2.21 6.03
N GLY A 144 11.96 1.10 5.46
CA GLY A 144 12.79 -0.06 5.17
C GLY A 144 12.29 -0.97 4.05
N PRO A 145 13.13 -1.95 3.66
CA PRO A 145 12.77 -2.97 2.68
C PRO A 145 11.80 -4.00 3.29
N GLN A 146 11.38 -4.95 2.46
CA GLN A 146 10.82 -6.18 2.99
C GLN A 146 11.91 -6.96 3.73
N ALA A 147 11.77 -7.06 5.05
CA ALA A 147 12.69 -7.73 5.95
C ALA A 147 12.10 -8.97 6.63
N TYR A 148 10.77 -9.16 6.54
CA TYR A 148 10.07 -10.34 7.03
C TYR A 148 9.11 -10.91 5.98
N GLY A 149 9.01 -12.24 5.94
CA GLY A 149 8.09 -12.94 5.03
C GLY A 149 8.53 -12.92 3.57
N GLY A 150 9.82 -12.74 3.27
CA GLY A 150 10.38 -12.74 1.92
C GLY A 150 11.44 -11.67 1.73
N ASP A 151 11.56 -11.18 0.49
CA ASP A 151 12.43 -10.06 0.10
C ASP A 151 11.64 -8.98 -0.66
N ASP A 152 12.33 -7.97 -1.19
CA ASP A 152 11.69 -6.88 -1.94
C ASP A 152 10.85 -7.39 -3.13
N ASN A 153 11.22 -8.50 -3.77
CA ASN A 153 10.44 -9.08 -4.87
C ASN A 153 9.08 -9.57 -4.39
N THR A 154 8.99 -10.07 -3.16
CA THR A 154 7.71 -10.46 -2.55
C THR A 154 6.78 -9.26 -2.38
N ALA A 155 7.31 -8.11 -1.94
CA ALA A 155 6.52 -6.88 -1.84
C ALA A 155 6.11 -6.33 -3.21
N ILE A 156 7.01 -6.40 -4.20
CA ILE A 156 6.75 -5.99 -5.58
C ILE A 156 5.66 -6.86 -6.22
N ALA A 157 5.70 -8.18 -6.03
CA ALA A 157 4.71 -9.09 -6.57
C ALA A 157 3.33 -8.89 -5.96
N GLU A 158 3.25 -8.69 -4.63
CA GLU A 158 1.98 -8.35 -3.98
C GLU A 158 1.45 -6.99 -4.47
N ALA A 159 2.32 -5.98 -4.61
CA ALA A 159 1.92 -4.68 -5.16
C ALA A 159 1.40 -4.80 -6.60
N ALA A 160 2.05 -5.62 -7.44
CA ALA A 160 1.56 -5.92 -8.78
C ALA A 160 0.15 -6.52 -8.71
N TYR A 161 -0.06 -7.53 -7.86
CA TYR A 161 -1.38 -8.12 -7.66
C TYR A 161 -2.43 -7.07 -7.21
N VAL A 162 -2.09 -6.22 -6.24
CA VAL A 162 -2.97 -5.14 -5.76
C VAL A 162 -3.33 -4.16 -6.88
N LYS A 163 -2.35 -3.68 -7.66
CA LYS A 163 -2.59 -2.77 -8.78
C LYS A 163 -3.59 -3.35 -9.78
N LEU A 164 -3.51 -4.65 -10.05
CA LEU A 164 -4.45 -5.31 -10.95
C LEU A 164 -5.89 -5.25 -10.43
N GLN A 165 -6.10 -5.21 -9.11
CA GLN A 165 -7.44 -5.13 -8.49
C GLN A 165 -8.11 -3.76 -8.64
N GLY A 166 -7.37 -2.75 -9.14
CA GLY A 166 -7.91 -1.43 -9.47
C GLY A 166 -7.47 -0.26 -8.58
N PRO A 167 -7.04 -0.43 -7.31
CA PRO A 167 -6.48 0.67 -6.54
C PRO A 167 -5.17 1.20 -7.12
N SER A 168 -4.99 2.52 -7.08
CA SER A 168 -3.68 3.15 -7.24
C SER A 168 -2.90 3.08 -5.94
N ILE A 169 -1.61 2.81 -6.02
CA ILE A 169 -0.70 2.70 -4.87
C ILE A 169 0.27 3.88 -4.89
N PHE A 170 0.24 4.70 -3.85
CA PHE A 170 1.33 5.61 -3.49
C PHE A 170 2.32 4.87 -2.61
N ALA A 171 3.57 4.74 -3.06
CA ALA A 171 4.65 4.13 -2.29
C ALA A 171 5.55 5.23 -1.74
N VAL A 172 5.59 5.38 -0.42
CA VAL A 172 6.38 6.40 0.27
C VAL A 172 7.47 5.73 1.10
N GLY A 173 8.72 5.94 0.69
CA GLY A 173 9.89 5.35 1.32
C GLY A 173 10.84 6.41 1.88
N PHE A 174 11.46 6.11 3.02
CA PHE A 174 12.62 6.84 3.52
C PHE A 174 13.58 5.89 4.26
N GLY A 175 14.65 6.41 4.85
CA GLY A 175 15.59 5.59 5.61
C GLY A 175 16.28 4.54 4.74
N SER A 176 16.05 3.26 5.03
CA SER A 176 16.64 2.11 4.34
C SER A 176 15.78 1.56 3.19
N ALA A 177 14.59 2.14 2.95
CA ALA A 177 13.77 1.81 1.79
C ALA A 177 14.54 2.09 0.48
N LYS A 178 14.39 1.20 -0.51
CA LYS A 178 15.07 1.32 -1.80
C LYS A 178 14.14 1.98 -2.81
N ALA A 179 14.66 2.99 -3.53
CA ALA A 179 13.93 3.69 -4.58
C ALA A 179 13.34 2.72 -5.61
N ALA A 180 14.15 1.80 -6.15
CA ALA A 180 13.69 0.81 -7.13
C ALA A 180 12.54 -0.07 -6.63
N THR A 181 12.51 -0.39 -5.32
CA THR A 181 11.40 -1.14 -4.73
C THR A 181 10.14 -0.27 -4.63
N MET A 182 10.26 0.99 -4.22
CA MET A 182 9.13 1.93 -4.16
C MET A 182 8.57 2.21 -5.55
N ASP A 183 9.42 2.39 -6.56
CA ASP A 183 9.02 2.60 -7.96
C ASP A 183 8.22 1.40 -8.48
N ALA A 184 8.66 0.18 -8.17
CA ALA A 184 7.98 -1.04 -8.59
C ALA A 184 6.65 -1.29 -7.83
N ILE A 185 6.56 -0.88 -6.56
CA ILE A 185 5.33 -0.96 -5.76
C ILE A 185 4.31 0.10 -6.21
N ALA A 186 4.76 1.31 -6.51
CA ALA A 186 3.93 2.43 -6.92
C ALA A 186 3.14 2.15 -8.21
N SER A 187 2.05 2.87 -8.40
CA SER A 187 1.32 2.90 -9.68
C SER A 187 1.97 3.83 -10.70
N ASP A 188 1.62 3.66 -11.98
CA ASP A 188 2.18 4.50 -13.04
C ASP A 188 1.46 5.86 -13.14
N PRO A 189 2.18 6.96 -13.42
CA PRO A 189 3.64 7.02 -13.53
C PRO A 189 4.31 7.05 -12.14
N ASP A 190 5.38 6.28 -11.97
CA ASP A 190 6.21 6.24 -10.76
C ASP A 190 6.69 7.64 -10.32
N SER A 191 6.93 8.57 -11.26
CA SER A 191 7.26 9.97 -11.01
C SER A 191 6.24 10.74 -10.16
N ILE A 192 5.02 10.21 -10.01
CA ILE A 192 3.94 10.79 -9.21
C ILE A 192 3.66 9.94 -7.96
N PHE A 193 3.64 8.62 -8.11
CA PHE A 193 3.18 7.70 -7.07
C PHE A 193 4.31 7.11 -6.22
N SER A 194 5.56 7.18 -6.66
CA SER A 194 6.74 6.76 -5.90
C SER A 194 7.42 7.98 -5.29
N ILE A 195 7.54 8.00 -3.97
CA ILE A 195 8.06 9.13 -3.21
C ILE A 195 9.17 8.62 -2.30
N MET A 196 10.41 8.90 -2.67
CA MET A 196 11.56 8.72 -1.78
C MET A 196 11.89 10.03 -1.08
N SER A 197 12.09 9.94 0.23
CA SER A 197 12.37 11.10 1.08
C SER A 197 13.51 10.81 2.06
N THR A 198 14.08 11.87 2.63
CA THR A 198 15.16 11.76 3.62
C THR A 198 14.65 11.52 5.04
N SER A 199 13.41 11.91 5.32
CA SER A 199 12.77 11.76 6.63
C SER A 199 11.25 11.92 6.53
N ILE A 200 10.54 11.51 7.58
CA ILE A 200 9.09 11.76 7.72
C ILE A 200 8.73 13.26 7.66
N GLY A 201 9.60 14.15 8.14
CA GLY A 201 9.41 15.60 8.02
C GLY A 201 9.36 16.05 6.56
N ALA A 202 10.30 15.58 5.75
CA ALA A 202 10.34 15.88 4.31
C ALA A 202 9.17 15.22 3.55
N VAL A 203 8.68 14.06 4.01
CA VAL A 203 7.42 13.47 3.49
C VAL A 203 6.24 14.41 3.75
N ARG A 204 6.10 14.92 4.98
CA ARG A 204 5.02 15.88 5.33
C ARG A 204 5.10 17.14 4.47
N GLU A 205 6.28 17.71 4.28
CA GLU A 205 6.49 18.87 3.41
C GLU A 205 6.10 18.59 1.96
N HIS A 206 6.47 17.43 1.41
CA HIS A 206 6.08 17.03 0.06
C HIS A 206 4.56 16.97 -0.08
N PHE A 207 3.90 16.23 0.80
CA PHE A 207 2.45 16.08 0.75
C PHE A 207 1.68 17.35 1.10
N TYR A 208 2.29 18.29 1.85
CA TYR A 208 1.72 19.61 2.07
C TYR A 208 1.50 20.35 0.76
N GLN A 209 2.48 20.31 -0.15
CA GLN A 209 2.46 20.99 -1.46
C GLN A 209 1.63 20.24 -2.51
N VAL A 210 1.51 18.92 -2.39
CA VAL A 210 0.76 18.10 -3.36
C VAL A 210 -0.75 18.27 -3.17
N ASP A 211 -1.44 18.59 -4.27
CA ASP A 211 -2.89 18.53 -4.37
C ASP A 211 -3.31 17.09 -4.70
N LEU A 212 -3.49 16.29 -3.66
CA LEU A 212 -3.97 14.91 -3.79
C LEU A 212 -5.36 14.82 -4.41
N CYS A 213 -6.18 15.88 -4.35
CA CYS A 213 -7.48 15.85 -4.98
C CYS A 213 -7.37 15.76 -6.49
N MET A 214 -6.38 16.45 -7.07
CA MET A 214 -6.08 16.35 -8.49
C MET A 214 -5.49 15.00 -8.87
N LEU A 215 -4.66 14.41 -8.01
CA LEU A 215 -4.12 13.07 -8.24
C LEU A 215 -5.19 11.97 -8.15
N SER A 216 -6.14 12.10 -7.23
CA SER A 216 -7.29 11.18 -7.14
C SER A 216 -8.23 11.29 -8.35
N ARG A 217 -8.18 12.38 -9.12
CA ARG A 217 -8.95 12.55 -10.37
C ARG A 217 -8.27 11.92 -11.58
N LEU A 218 -7.00 11.53 -11.46
CA LEU A 218 -6.36 10.78 -12.53
C LEU A 218 -7.15 9.49 -12.71
N PRO A 219 -7.60 9.17 -13.94
CA PRO A 219 -8.23 7.88 -14.16
C PRO A 219 -7.26 6.80 -13.66
N PRO A 220 -7.74 5.76 -12.94
CA PRO A 220 -6.89 4.63 -12.60
C PRO A 220 -6.20 4.22 -13.90
N SER A 221 -4.87 4.13 -13.87
CA SER A 221 -4.04 3.90 -15.05
C SER A 221 -4.75 2.83 -15.87
N PRO A 222 -5.20 3.12 -17.11
CA PRO A 222 -5.96 2.14 -17.87
C PRO A 222 -5.17 0.84 -17.82
N PRO A 223 -5.81 -0.31 -17.52
CA PRO A 223 -5.10 -1.58 -17.54
C PRO A 223 -4.31 -1.59 -18.83
N SER A 224 -2.98 -1.71 -18.70
CA SER A 224 -2.02 -1.60 -19.79
C SER A 224 -2.69 -2.24 -21.00
N SER A 225 -2.98 -1.40 -22.00
CA SER A 225 -3.96 -1.70 -23.06
C SER A 225 -3.77 -3.15 -23.48
N PRO A 226 -4.80 -4.02 -23.54
CA PRO A 226 -4.58 -5.40 -23.90
C PRO A 226 -4.03 -5.45 -25.33
N ALA A 227 -2.72 -5.58 -25.44
CA ALA A 227 -1.97 -5.62 -26.67
C ALA A 227 -2.03 -7.03 -27.27
N CYS A 228 -3.25 -7.49 -27.58
CA CYS A 228 -3.48 -8.55 -28.58
C CYS A 228 -4.99 -8.66 -28.90
N LEU A 229 -5.40 -8.22 -30.08
CA LEU A 229 -6.76 -8.44 -30.61
C LEU A 229 -6.93 -9.81 -31.28
N VAL A 230 -5.91 -10.68 -31.20
CA VAL A 230 -5.95 -12.00 -31.84
C VAL A 230 -6.89 -12.92 -31.07
N LYS A 231 -7.78 -13.60 -31.82
CA LYS A 231 -8.59 -14.69 -31.29
C LYS A 231 -7.69 -15.87 -30.92
N ALA A 232 -7.62 -16.19 -29.63
CA ALA A 232 -6.75 -17.23 -29.11
C ALA A 232 -7.42 -17.93 -27.91
N ASP A 233 -7.31 -19.24 -27.83
CA ASP A 233 -7.71 -20.00 -26.64
C ASP A 233 -6.44 -20.30 -25.81
N ILE A 234 -6.37 -19.72 -24.61
CA ILE A 234 -5.23 -19.81 -23.71
C ILE A 234 -5.64 -20.62 -22.48
N VAL A 235 -4.85 -21.63 -22.12
CA VAL A 235 -5.06 -22.39 -20.89
C VAL A 235 -3.88 -22.19 -19.96
N LEU A 236 -4.12 -21.55 -18.83
CA LEU A 236 -3.15 -21.39 -17.75
C LEU A 236 -3.19 -22.64 -16.87
N VAL A 237 -2.11 -23.40 -16.85
CA VAL A 237 -1.97 -24.59 -15.98
C VAL A 237 -1.02 -24.21 -14.84
N LEU A 238 -1.57 -24.00 -13.65
CA LEU A 238 -0.84 -23.54 -12.47
C LEU A 238 -0.55 -24.69 -11.51
N ASP A 239 0.71 -24.79 -11.08
CA ASP A 239 1.10 -25.69 -10.00
C ASP A 239 0.61 -25.14 -8.65
N ARG A 240 0.12 -26.05 -7.81
CA ARG A 240 -0.33 -25.83 -6.43
C ARG A 240 0.19 -26.95 -5.52
N SER A 241 1.26 -27.63 -5.94
CA SER A 241 2.00 -28.57 -5.11
C SER A 241 2.56 -27.87 -3.87
N GLY A 242 2.90 -28.64 -2.84
CA GLY A 242 3.59 -28.07 -1.68
C GLY A 242 4.93 -27.42 -2.02
N SER A 243 5.50 -27.72 -3.20
CA SER A 243 6.80 -27.21 -3.65
C SER A 243 6.76 -25.74 -4.11
N VAL A 244 5.58 -25.21 -4.43
CA VAL A 244 5.41 -23.79 -4.79
C VAL A 244 5.00 -22.92 -3.60
N ALA A 245 5.07 -23.46 -2.38
CA ALA A 245 4.81 -22.72 -1.16
C ALA A 245 5.74 -21.52 -1.02
N GLY A 246 5.15 -20.33 -0.88
CA GLY A 246 5.85 -19.05 -0.76
C GLY A 246 5.96 -18.23 -2.05
N VAL A 247 5.59 -18.79 -3.21
CA VAL A 247 5.60 -18.08 -4.52
C VAL A 247 4.23 -18.09 -5.20
N GLU A 248 3.16 -18.50 -4.51
CA GLU A 248 1.83 -18.63 -5.12
C GLU A 248 1.22 -17.27 -5.49
N GLN A 249 1.59 -16.22 -4.75
CA GLN A 249 1.25 -14.84 -5.10
C GLN A 249 1.92 -14.44 -6.42
N ASP A 250 3.18 -14.81 -6.63
CA ASP A 250 3.91 -14.53 -7.87
C ASP A 250 3.28 -15.28 -9.05
N ILE A 251 2.91 -16.54 -8.85
CA ILE A 251 2.22 -17.36 -9.86
C ILE A 251 0.86 -16.75 -10.23
N ALA A 252 0.09 -16.29 -9.24
CA ALA A 252 -1.20 -15.67 -9.48
C ALA A 252 -1.06 -14.28 -10.12
N ALA A 253 -0.06 -13.48 -9.70
CA ALA A 253 0.28 -12.20 -10.28
C ALA A 253 0.68 -12.36 -11.76
N PHE A 254 1.52 -13.35 -12.08
CA PHE A 254 1.85 -13.71 -13.46
C PHE A 254 0.61 -14.07 -14.27
N GLY A 255 -0.27 -14.92 -13.74
CA GLY A 255 -1.51 -15.30 -14.42
C GLY A 255 -2.39 -14.10 -14.75
N LEU A 256 -2.54 -13.17 -13.80
CA LEU A 256 -3.32 -11.94 -13.98
C LEU A 256 -2.62 -10.96 -14.93
N GLU A 257 -1.30 -10.79 -14.84
CA GLU A 257 -0.54 -9.94 -15.75
C GLU A 257 -0.68 -10.46 -17.19
N LEU A 258 -0.54 -11.77 -17.39
CA LEU A 258 -0.74 -12.41 -18.70
C LEU A 258 -2.16 -12.15 -19.21
N MET A 259 -3.18 -12.37 -18.38
CA MET A 259 -4.58 -12.14 -18.77
C MET A 259 -4.83 -10.69 -19.21
N ASN A 260 -4.20 -9.72 -18.56
CA ASN A 260 -4.34 -8.31 -18.90
C ASN A 260 -3.66 -7.91 -20.22
N LYS A 261 -2.75 -8.74 -20.75
CA LYS A 261 -2.19 -8.51 -22.10
C LYS A 261 -3.19 -8.85 -23.22
N PHE A 262 -4.31 -9.50 -22.92
CA PHE A 262 -5.28 -9.94 -23.93
C PHE A 262 -6.66 -9.30 -23.74
N GLN A 263 -7.32 -8.97 -24.84
CA GLN A 263 -8.73 -8.59 -24.82
C GLN A 263 -9.55 -9.88 -24.71
N LEU A 264 -10.20 -10.12 -23.57
CA LEU A 264 -10.99 -11.34 -23.40
C LEU A 264 -12.42 -11.20 -23.93
N GLY A 265 -12.89 -12.18 -24.70
CA GLY A 265 -14.18 -12.11 -25.36
C GLY A 265 -14.47 -13.32 -26.27
N GLU A 266 -15.70 -13.43 -26.76
CA GLU A 266 -16.09 -14.57 -27.63
C GLU A 266 -15.37 -14.58 -28.98
N GLU A 267 -15.10 -13.38 -29.49
CA GLU A 267 -14.42 -13.12 -30.77
C GLU A 267 -12.96 -12.68 -30.61
N THR A 268 -12.46 -12.64 -29.39
CA THR A 268 -11.07 -12.31 -29.06
C THR A 268 -10.49 -13.45 -28.21
N ALA A 269 -9.49 -13.19 -27.37
CA ALA A 269 -8.87 -14.24 -26.57
C ALA A 269 -9.85 -14.82 -25.53
N LYS A 270 -9.73 -16.11 -25.24
CA LYS A 270 -10.41 -16.80 -24.14
C LYS A 270 -9.35 -17.41 -23.25
N VAL A 271 -9.52 -17.29 -21.95
CA VAL A 271 -8.59 -17.85 -20.97
C VAL A 271 -9.34 -18.85 -20.08
N GLY A 272 -8.76 -20.03 -19.92
CA GLY A 272 -9.17 -21.01 -18.92
C GLY A 272 -8.05 -21.28 -17.93
N LEU A 273 -8.38 -21.37 -16.65
CA LEU A 273 -7.45 -21.72 -15.57
C LEU A 273 -7.63 -23.18 -15.17
N VAL A 274 -6.51 -23.88 -15.05
CA VAL A 274 -6.41 -25.23 -14.51
C VAL A 274 -5.35 -25.19 -13.43
N HIS A 275 -5.61 -25.75 -12.25
CA HIS A 275 -4.58 -25.94 -11.24
C HIS A 275 -4.40 -27.43 -10.94
N PHE A 276 -3.18 -27.83 -10.57
CA PHE A 276 -2.86 -29.20 -10.16
C PHE A 276 -2.11 -29.19 -8.83
N SER A 277 -2.25 -30.25 -8.03
CA SER A 277 -1.53 -30.41 -6.77
C SER A 277 -1.24 -31.89 -6.51
N ASP A 278 -0.47 -32.15 -5.46
CA ASP A 278 -0.06 -33.49 -5.01
C ASP A 278 -1.26 -34.37 -4.59
N ALA A 279 -2.41 -33.75 -4.32
CA ALA A 279 -3.67 -34.40 -3.98
C ALA A 279 -4.76 -34.09 -5.02
N SER A 280 -4.87 -34.97 -6.02
CA SER A 280 -5.98 -35.13 -6.97
C SER A 280 -6.19 -34.07 -8.06
N ARG A 281 -6.26 -34.58 -9.31
CA ARG A 281 -6.70 -33.86 -10.51
C ARG A 281 -8.14 -33.36 -10.33
N THR A 282 -8.33 -32.04 -10.34
CA THR A 282 -9.61 -31.45 -10.74
C THR A 282 -9.42 -30.68 -12.05
N LEU A 283 -9.50 -31.39 -13.17
CA LEU A 283 -9.66 -30.76 -14.48
C LEU A 283 -11.12 -30.30 -14.59
N ARG A 284 -11.36 -29.00 -14.43
CA ARG A 284 -12.63 -28.38 -14.81
C ARG A 284 -12.39 -27.43 -15.99
N PRO A 285 -12.36 -27.93 -17.23
CA PRO A 285 -12.54 -27.05 -18.37
C PRO A 285 -13.98 -26.54 -18.33
N SER A 286 -14.19 -25.23 -18.48
CA SER A 286 -15.52 -24.73 -18.79
C SER A 286 -15.42 -23.50 -19.67
N GLY A 287 -15.48 -23.77 -20.97
CA GLY A 287 -16.09 -22.83 -21.90
C GLY A 287 -17.59 -22.79 -21.66
N SER A 288 -18.11 -21.61 -21.38
CA SER A 288 -19.32 -21.09 -22.01
C SER A 288 -19.44 -19.60 -21.68
N SER A 289 -19.31 -18.80 -22.75
CA SER A 289 -20.10 -17.60 -23.03
C SER A 289 -20.85 -16.98 -21.84
N SER A 290 -20.28 -15.96 -21.23
CA SER A 290 -21.09 -14.85 -20.71
C SER A 290 -20.33 -13.54 -20.84
N SER A 291 -21.08 -12.49 -21.19
CA SER A 291 -20.67 -11.15 -21.59
C SER A 291 -19.33 -10.63 -21.01
N THR A 292 -18.61 -9.91 -21.86
CA THR A 292 -17.24 -9.35 -21.80
C THR A 292 -16.65 -8.98 -20.43
N ASN A 293 -17.43 -8.52 -19.45
CA ASN A 293 -16.93 -8.18 -18.10
C ASN A 293 -17.11 -9.32 -17.07
N SER A 294 -18.07 -10.23 -17.31
CA SER A 294 -18.40 -11.33 -16.39
C SER A 294 -17.41 -12.50 -16.47
N SER A 295 -16.80 -12.74 -17.65
CA SER A 295 -15.80 -13.82 -17.83
C SER A 295 -14.46 -13.48 -17.17
N LEU A 296 -13.97 -12.24 -17.33
CA LEU A 296 -12.78 -11.75 -16.62
C LEU A 296 -12.99 -11.76 -15.12
N ALA A 297 -14.10 -11.19 -14.62
CA ALA A 297 -14.41 -11.19 -13.19
C ALA A 297 -14.62 -12.60 -12.61
N LYS A 298 -15.05 -13.57 -13.42
CA LYS A 298 -15.21 -14.97 -13.02
C LYS A 298 -13.86 -15.68 -12.92
N GLU A 299 -12.98 -15.49 -13.91
CA GLU A 299 -11.66 -16.10 -13.92
C GLU A 299 -10.72 -15.44 -12.92
N ARG A 300 -10.85 -14.12 -12.73
CA ARG A 300 -10.24 -13.34 -11.65
C ARG A 300 -10.63 -13.87 -10.28
N ARG A 301 -11.93 -14.09 -10.03
CA ARG A 301 -12.41 -14.73 -8.79
C ARG A 301 -11.84 -16.14 -8.57
N ARG A 302 -11.51 -16.87 -9.63
CA ARG A 302 -10.88 -18.20 -9.54
C ARG A 302 -9.39 -18.10 -9.19
N LEU A 303 -8.68 -17.13 -9.75
CA LEU A 303 -7.31 -16.77 -9.32
C LEU A 303 -7.30 -16.28 -7.86
N ASP A 304 -8.25 -15.42 -7.47
CA ASP A 304 -8.38 -14.96 -6.08
C ASP A 304 -8.69 -16.14 -5.13
N SER A 305 -9.49 -17.12 -5.57
CA SER A 305 -9.75 -18.37 -4.84
C SER A 305 -8.51 -19.28 -4.77
N PHE A 306 -7.68 -19.31 -5.80
CA PHE A 306 -6.40 -20.04 -5.82
C PHE A 306 -5.45 -19.49 -4.75
N ILE A 307 -5.39 -18.16 -4.62
CA ILE A 307 -4.66 -17.48 -3.54
C ILE A 307 -5.30 -17.85 -2.20
N SER A 308 -6.57 -17.51 -1.98
CA SER A 308 -7.26 -17.66 -0.68
C SER A 308 -7.24 -19.08 -0.09
N THR A 309 -7.44 -20.11 -0.92
CA THR A 309 -7.43 -21.50 -0.43
C THR A 309 -6.04 -22.06 -0.18
N THR A 310 -5.00 -21.57 -0.85
CA THR A 310 -3.61 -21.99 -0.60
C THR A 310 -3.10 -21.38 0.70
N TRP A 311 -3.44 -20.11 0.95
CA TRP A 311 -3.20 -19.45 2.23
C TRP A 311 -3.84 -20.17 3.43
N LEU A 312 -5.07 -20.68 3.29
CA LEU A 312 -5.70 -21.50 4.33
C LEU A 312 -4.87 -22.74 4.66
N VAL A 313 -4.37 -23.45 3.64
CA VAL A 313 -3.57 -24.67 3.81
C VAL A 313 -2.18 -24.36 4.38
N SER A 314 -1.52 -23.31 3.90
CA SER A 314 -0.21 -22.87 4.41
C SER A 314 -0.30 -22.33 5.84
N HIS A 315 -1.34 -21.57 6.18
CA HIS A 315 -1.54 -21.04 7.54
C HIS A 315 -2.02 -22.10 8.54
N LEU A 316 -2.87 -23.06 8.13
CA LEU A 316 -3.19 -24.24 8.93
C LEU A 316 -1.96 -25.12 9.13
N GLY A 317 -1.16 -25.35 8.09
CA GLY A 317 0.11 -26.08 8.17
C GLY A 317 1.10 -25.40 9.12
N PHE A 318 1.19 -24.07 9.07
CA PHE A 318 2.06 -23.30 9.96
C PHE A 318 1.56 -23.30 11.42
N GLN A 319 0.26 -23.12 11.68
CA GLN A 319 -0.28 -23.22 13.05
C GLN A 319 -0.19 -24.63 13.63
N GLN A 320 -0.29 -25.65 12.79
CA GLN A 320 -0.17 -27.05 13.20
C GLN A 320 1.29 -27.42 13.48
N MET A 321 2.27 -26.85 12.74
CA MET A 321 3.69 -26.95 13.08
C MET A 321 4.07 -26.11 14.32
N TYR A 322 3.52 -24.91 14.49
CA TYR A 322 3.81 -24.07 15.66
C TYR A 322 3.28 -24.66 16.98
N ARG A 323 2.12 -25.36 16.94
CA ARG A 323 1.62 -26.13 18.11
C ARG A 323 2.42 -27.39 18.43
N LEU A 324 3.14 -27.95 17.46
CA LEU A 324 4.02 -29.09 17.68
C LEU A 324 5.41 -28.66 18.15
N SER A 325 5.86 -27.44 17.85
CA SER A 325 7.17 -26.91 18.29
C SER A 325 7.18 -26.31 19.71
N HIS A 326 6.04 -26.21 20.40
CA HIS A 326 5.93 -25.68 21.77
C HIS A 326 5.29 -26.69 22.76
N ARG A 327 5.28 -27.96 22.39
CA ARG A 327 5.16 -29.07 23.34
C ARG A 327 6.45 -29.86 23.29
N ASP A 328 7.45 -29.36 24.00
CA ASP A 328 8.49 -30.12 24.67
C ASP A 328 9.04 -29.26 25.81
#